data_AF-A0A7W0WFG8-F1
#
_entry.id   AF-A0A7W0WFG8-F1
#
_cell.length_a   1.000
_cell.length_b   1.000
_cell.length_c   1.000
_cell.angle_alpha   90.00
_cell.angle_beta   90.00
_cell.angle_gamma   90.00
#
_symmetry.space_group_name_H-M   'P 1'
#
loop_
_entity.id
_entity.type
_entity.pdbx_description
1 polymer ?
#
loop_
_entity_poly.entity_id
_entity_poly.type
_entity_poly.pdbx_seq_one_letter_code
_entity_poly.pdbx_strand_id
1 'polypeptide(L)' 'MTDDKNEVKGEAEPINWACTNCGYRVEGELPEKCPECGADREMFDQVPVPGY' A
#
# COMPACT_ATOMS: atom_id res chain seq x y z
N MET A 1 -14.08 25.88 4.84
CA MET A 1 -14.17 24.44 4.53
C MET A 1 -13.35 24.25 3.27
N THR A 2 -12.06 23.98 3.44
CA THR A 2 -11.20 23.72 2.28
C THR A 2 -11.24 22.22 2.06
N ASP A 3 -12.00 21.85 1.04
CA ASP A 3 -11.88 20.61 0.28
C ASP A 3 -10.44 20.56 -0.25
N ASP A 4 -9.59 19.75 0.39
CA ASP A 4 -8.26 19.42 -0.13
C ASP A 4 -8.34 18.01 -0.71
N LYS A 5 -8.86 17.95 -1.94
CA LYS A 5 -8.70 16.80 -2.82
C LYS A 5 -7.35 16.92 -3.49
N ASN A 6 -6.31 16.39 -2.86
CA ASN A 6 -5.02 16.23 -3.50
C ASN A 6 -5.01 14.92 -4.31
N GLU A 7 -5.31 15.06 -5.59
CA GLU A 7 -5.09 14.06 -6.63
C GLU A 7 -3.57 13.87 -6.83
N VAL A 8 -2.97 12.87 -6.19
CA VAL A 8 -1.53 12.60 -6.35
C VAL A 8 -1.27 11.88 -7.67
N LYS A 9 -0.72 12.69 -8.59
CA LYS A 9 -0.30 12.36 -9.93
C LYS A 9 1.17 11.93 -9.88
N GLY A 10 1.41 10.62 -9.97
CA GLY A 10 2.62 9.99 -10.52
C GLY A 10 3.98 10.63 -10.22
N GLU A 11 4.45 10.48 -8.99
CA GLU A 11 5.87 10.45 -8.63
C GLU A 11 6.01 9.30 -7.64
N ALA A 12 6.94 8.37 -7.87
CA ALA A 12 7.07 7.13 -7.11
C ALA A 12 7.59 7.38 -5.69
N GLU A 13 6.76 7.99 -4.86
CA GLU A 13 6.90 7.90 -3.40
C GLU A 13 6.82 6.41 -3.04
N PRO A 14 7.66 5.90 -2.12
CA PRO A 14 7.68 4.49 -1.77
C PRO A 14 6.35 4.10 -1.08
N ILE A 15 5.35 3.74 -1.89
CA ILE A 15 4.07 3.21 -1.41
C ILE A 15 4.37 1.88 -0.73
N ASN A 16 4.00 1.78 0.53
CA ASN A 16 4.06 0.54 1.27
C ASN A 16 2.71 -0.15 1.12
N TRP A 17 2.74 -1.46 0.94
CA TRP A 17 1.53 -2.27 0.88
C TRP A 17 1.50 -3.18 2.09
N ALA A 18 0.37 -3.21 2.79
CA ALA A 18 0.17 -4.09 3.93
C ALA A 18 -0.94 -5.10 3.62
N CYS A 19 -0.63 -6.39 3.75
CA CYS A 19 -1.62 -7.45 3.66
C CYS A 19 -2.56 -7.35 4.86
N THR A 20 -3.84 -7.15 4.59
CA THR A 20 -4.89 -7.08 5.62
C THR A 20 -5.23 -8.45 6.19
N ASN A 21 -4.86 -9.54 5.52
CA ASN A 21 -5.10 -10.90 5.97
C ASN A 21 -4.09 -11.36 7.06
N CYS A 22 -2.79 -11.13 6.83
CA CYS A 22 -1.73 -11.58 7.75
C CYS A 22 -0.88 -10.46 8.37
N GLY A 23 -0.91 -9.26 7.82
CA GLY A 23 -0.07 -8.13 8.25
C GLY A 23 1.29 -8.01 7.54
N TYR A 24 1.57 -8.83 6.52
CA TYR A 24 2.81 -8.73 5.72
C TYR A 24 2.92 -7.36 5.03
N ARG A 25 4.09 -6.72 5.11
CA ARG A 25 4.35 -5.40 4.52
C ARG A 25 5.39 -5.53 3.41
N VAL A 26 5.13 -4.90 2.28
CA VAL A 26 6.06 -4.84 1.14
C VAL A 26 6.22 -3.40 0.68
N GLU A 27 7.46 -3.01 0.45
CA GLU A 27 7.84 -1.68 -0.02
C GLU A 27 7.91 -1.69 -1.56
N GLY A 28 7.21 -0.77 -2.22
CA GLY A 28 7.27 -0.62 -3.67
C GLY A 28 6.26 -1.46 -4.44
N GLU A 29 6.70 -2.54 -5.08
CA GLU A 29 5.84 -3.35 -5.97
C GLU A 29 5.00 -4.37 -5.19
N LEU A 30 3.69 -4.33 -5.43
CA LEU A 30 2.75 -5.26 -4.83
C LEU A 30 2.83 -6.64 -5.50
N PRO A 31 3.11 -7.72 -4.75
CA PRO A 31 3.13 -9.06 -5.31
C PRO A 31 1.71 -9.53 -5.65
N GLU A 32 1.57 -10.42 -6.65
CA GLU A 32 0.28 -11.00 -7.02
C GLU A 32 -0.35 -11.81 -5.89
N LYS A 33 0.49 -12.43 -5.05
CA LYS A 33 0.10 -13.17 -3.86
C LYS A 33 1.02 -12.86 -2.70
N CYS A 34 0.45 -12.82 -1.51
CA CYS A 34 1.20 -12.67 -0.28
C CYS A 34 2.12 -13.88 -0.07
N PRO A 35 3.44 -13.67 0.09
CA PRO A 35 4.37 -14.78 0.32
C PRO A 35 4.20 -15.43 1.70
N GLU A 36 3.62 -14.73 2.68
CA GLU A 36 3.40 -15.25 4.04
C GLU A 36 2.14 -16.11 4.14
N CYS A 37 1.01 -15.66 3.56
CA CYS A 37 -0.29 -16.32 3.72
C CYS A 37 -0.95 -16.80 2.43
N GLY A 38 -0.42 -16.44 1.26
CA GLY A 38 -0.99 -16.78 -0.04
C GLY A 38 -2.22 -15.96 -0.45
N ALA A 39 -2.59 -14.91 0.30
CA ALA A 39 -3.68 -14.01 -0.05
C ALA A 39 -3.42 -13.26 -1.35
N ASP A 40 -4.43 -13.05 -2.18
CA ASP A 40 -4.30 -12.31 -3.43
C ASP A 40 -3.97 -10.83 -3.19
N ARG A 41 -3.39 -10.18 -4.20
CA ARG A 41 -3.01 -8.75 -4.17
C ARG A 41 -4.15 -7.80 -3.77
N GLU A 42 -5.41 -8.20 -3.98
CA GLU A 42 -6.59 -7.43 -3.57
C GLU A 42 -6.73 -7.31 -2.04
N MET A 43 -6.10 -8.22 -1.29
CA MET A 43 -6.07 -8.18 0.17
C MET A 43 -5.00 -7.22 0.72
N PHE A 44 -4.26 -6.54 -0.16
CA PHE A 44 -3.27 -5.56 0.26
C PHE A 44 -3.81 -4.15 0.17
N ASP A 45 -3.59 -3.40 1.24
CA ASP A 45 -3.99 -2.01 1.35
C ASP A 45 -2.75 -1.09 1.22
N GLN A 46 -2.94 0.06 0.61
CA GLN A 46 -1.88 1.06 0.47
C GLN A 46 -1.73 1.76 1.82
N VAL A 47 -0.61 1.49 2.49
CA VAL A 47 -0.28 2.19 3.72
C VAL A 47 0.66 3.34 3.39
N PRO A 48 0.30 4.58 3.75
CA PRO A 48 1.24 5.69 3.63
C PRO A 48 2.43 5.38 4.53
N VAL A 49 3.64 5.60 4.02
CA VAL A 49 4.84 5.68 4.87
C VAL A 49 4.54 6.75 5.92
N PRO A 50 4.61 6.45 7.22
CA PRO A 50 4.49 7.49 8.23
C PRO A 50 5.67 8.45 8.04
N GLY A 51 5.41 9.53 7.30
CA GLY A 51 6.26 10.70 7.28
C GLY A 51 6.28 11.27 8.69
N TYR A 52 7.46 11.25 9.31
CA TYR A 52 7.74 11.93 10.57
C TYR A 52 7.64 13.44 10.40
#